data_AF-A0AAP2ZAF0-F1
#
_entry.id   AF-A0AAP2ZAF0-F1
#
_cell.length_a   1.000
_cell.length_b   1.000
_cell.length_c   1.000
_cell.angle_alpha   90.00
_cell.angle_beta   90.00
_cell.angle_gamma   90.00
#
_symmetry.space_group_name_H-M   'P 1'
#
loop_
_entity.id
_entity.type
_entity.pdbx_description
1 polymer ?
#
loop_
_entity_poly.entity_id
_entity_poly.type
_entity_poly.pdbx_seq_one_letter_code
_entity_poly.pdbx_strand_id
1 'polypeptide(L)'
;MTTVDIDGDEASTGLVTLVVTVVEILLDALEREAVRRMESGRLADEEIERLGQQLQAIEAEVESLKESEGIEDGVSNLRDDLDGLIWDAIERVDEEAPQSRKPGYTVLRGDHE
;
A
#
# COMPACT_ATOMS: atom_id res chain seq x y z
N MET A 1 -21.95 -11.20 -22.91
CA MET A 1 -21.31 -9.88 -22.72
C MET A 1 -22.22 -9.11 -21.78
N THR A 2 -21.85 -9.04 -20.52
CA THR A 2 -22.62 -8.32 -19.51
C THR A 2 -22.31 -6.85 -19.73
N THR A 3 -23.21 -6.14 -20.42
CA THR A 3 -23.14 -4.68 -20.50
C THR A 3 -23.46 -4.16 -19.12
N VAL A 4 -22.44 -3.70 -18.41
CA VAL A 4 -22.61 -2.98 -17.15
C VAL A 4 -23.09 -1.59 -17.54
N ASP A 5 -24.40 -1.37 -17.39
CA ASP A 5 -25.03 -0.07 -17.48
C ASP A 5 -24.66 0.65 -16.17
N ILE A 6 -23.62 1.49 -16.22
CA ILE A 6 -23.28 2.36 -15.09
C ILE A 6 -23.97 3.69 -15.37
N ASP A 7 -24.90 4.09 -14.50
CA ASP A 7 -25.42 5.45 -14.49
C ASP A 7 -24.26 6.44 -14.37
N GLY A 8 -24.16 7.40 -15.29
CA GLY A 8 -22.96 8.24 -15.44
C GLY A 8 -22.56 9.01 -14.17
N ASP A 9 -23.54 9.39 -13.36
CA ASP A 9 -23.30 10.04 -12.07
C ASP A 9 -22.69 9.07 -11.04
N GLU A 10 -23.16 7.82 -11.01
CA GLU A 10 -22.63 6.75 -10.13
C GLU A 10 -21.23 6.31 -10.56
N ALA A 11 -20.95 6.26 -11.88
CA ALA A 11 -19.60 6.05 -12.42
C ALA A 11 -18.62 7.13 -11.96
N SER A 12 -19.06 8.39 -11.99
CA SER A 12 -18.23 9.54 -11.62
C SER A 12 -17.86 9.48 -10.14
N THR A 13 -18.83 9.28 -9.26
CA THR A 13 -18.58 9.14 -7.82
C THR A 13 -17.66 7.95 -7.51
N GLY A 14 -17.87 6.80 -8.18
CA GLY A 14 -16.99 5.64 -8.03
C GLY A 14 -15.55 5.91 -8.48
N LEU A 15 -15.35 6.64 -9.58
CA LEU A 15 -14.03 7.01 -10.05
C LEU A 15 -13.33 8.00 -9.11
N VAL A 16 -14.05 9.00 -8.61
CA VAL A 16 -13.49 9.96 -7.63
C VAL A 16 -13.08 9.21 -6.36
N THR A 17 -13.93 8.32 -5.85
CA THR A 17 -13.63 7.45 -4.70
C THR A 17 -12.34 6.65 -4.92
N LEU A 18 -12.19 6.02 -6.10
CA LEU A 18 -11.00 5.26 -6.45
C LEU A 18 -9.74 6.13 -6.49
N VAL A 19 -9.80 7.28 -7.15
CA VAL A 19 -8.65 8.19 -7.29
C VAL A 19 -8.22 8.70 -5.91
N VAL A 20 -9.18 9.13 -5.08
CA VAL A 20 -8.91 9.60 -3.72
C VAL A 20 -8.27 8.49 -2.89
N THR A 21 -8.81 7.28 -2.94
CA THR A 21 -8.23 6.11 -2.26
C THR A 21 -6.78 5.86 -2.68
N VAL A 22 -6.47 5.94 -3.98
CA VAL A 22 -5.10 5.79 -4.48
C VAL A 22 -4.20 6.92 -3.96
N VAL A 23 -4.68 8.16 -3.92
CA VAL A 23 -3.92 9.29 -3.39
C VAL A 23 -3.60 9.10 -1.90
N GLU A 24 -4.55 8.64 -1.09
CA GLU A 24 -4.29 8.37 0.33
C GLU A 24 -3.23 7.27 0.53
N ILE A 25 -3.27 6.20 -0.27
CA ILE A 25 -2.25 5.14 -0.23
C ILE A 25 -0.86 5.70 -0.59
N LEU A 26 -0.79 6.60 -1.56
CA LEU A 26 0.45 7.26 -1.93
C LEU A 26 0.94 8.20 -0.82
N LEU A 27 0.05 8.92 -0.12
CA LEU A 27 0.41 9.73 1.04
C LEU A 27 1.03 8.87 2.13
N ASP A 28 0.39 7.77 2.55
CA ASP A 28 0.94 6.85 3.55
C ASP A 28 2.34 6.34 3.14
N ALA A 29 2.53 6.03 1.86
CA ALA A 29 3.80 5.56 1.34
C ALA A 29 4.88 6.67 1.37
N LEU A 30 4.50 7.90 1.05
CA LEU A 30 5.38 9.07 1.08
C LEU A 30 5.76 9.44 2.51
N GLU A 31 4.82 9.40 3.46
CA GLU A 31 5.10 9.59 4.89
C GLU A 31 6.11 8.57 5.41
N ARG A 32 5.87 7.27 5.12
CA ARG A 32 6.80 6.19 5.49
C ARG A 32 8.18 6.43 4.89
N GLU A 33 8.26 6.87 3.65
CA GLU A 33 9.53 7.19 3.01
C GLU A 33 10.19 8.45 3.59
N ALA A 34 9.42 9.47 3.97
CA ALA A 34 9.91 10.65 4.66
C ALA A 34 10.59 10.25 5.97
N VAL A 35 9.93 9.43 6.79
CA VAL A 35 10.50 8.87 8.03
C VAL A 35 11.80 8.11 7.75
N ARG A 36 11.80 7.20 6.77
CA ARG A 36 13.04 6.47 6.39
C ARG A 36 14.18 7.40 5.97
N ARG A 37 13.89 8.50 5.27
CA ARG A 37 14.91 9.48 4.86
C ARG A 37 15.43 10.29 6.04
N MET A 38 14.54 10.69 6.95
CA MET A 38 14.89 11.35 8.22
C MET A 38 15.83 10.48 9.06
N GLU A 39 15.48 9.21 9.27
CA GLU A 39 16.28 8.26 10.05
C GLU A 39 17.65 7.99 9.42
N SER A 40 17.72 7.99 8.08
CA SER A 40 18.99 7.79 7.36
C SER A 40 19.91 9.02 7.33
N GLY A 41 19.47 10.17 7.85
CA GLY A 41 20.22 11.43 7.80
C GLY A 41 20.39 11.99 6.38
N ARG A 42 19.53 11.60 5.43
CA ARG A 42 19.59 12.02 4.02
C ARG A 42 18.89 13.36 3.75
N LEU A 43 18.28 13.97 4.75
CA LEU A 43 17.59 15.27 4.68
C LEU A 43 18.11 16.19 5.77
N ALA A 44 18.29 17.47 5.44
CA ALA A 44 18.53 18.51 6.43
C ALA A 44 17.22 18.87 7.18
N ASP A 45 17.33 19.44 8.38
CA ASP A 45 16.18 19.80 9.23
C ASP A 45 15.18 20.70 8.51
N GLU A 46 15.64 21.66 7.71
CA GLU A 46 14.75 22.54 6.93
C GLU A 46 14.03 21.81 5.78
N GLU A 47 14.63 20.74 5.25
CA GLU A 47 13.99 19.92 4.21
C GLU A 47 12.90 19.02 4.79
N ILE A 48 13.13 18.52 6.00
CA ILE A 48 12.16 17.74 6.78
C ILE A 48 10.93 18.59 7.06
N GLU A 49 11.12 19.79 7.59
CA GLU A 49 10.01 20.68 7.94
C GLU A 49 9.20 21.08 6.69
N ARG A 50 9.89 21.43 5.60
CA ARG A 50 9.23 21.74 4.33
C ARG A 50 8.45 20.56 3.77
N LEU A 51 8.99 19.35 3.86
CA LEU A 51 8.33 18.13 3.41
C LEU A 51 7.07 17.84 4.22
N GLY A 52 7.16 17.92 5.55
CA GLY A 52 6.01 17.74 6.44
C GLY A 52 4.89 18.73 6.16
N GLN A 53 5.21 20.01 5.98
CA GLN A 53 4.22 21.03 5.63
C GLN A 53 3.51 20.76 4.30
N GLN A 54 4.23 20.23 3.30
CA GLN A 54 3.64 19.89 2.01
C GLN A 54 2.71 18.68 2.10
N LEU A 55 3.13 17.61 2.81
CA LEU A 55 2.29 16.42 3.01
C LEU A 55 0.99 16.79 3.75
N GLN A 56 1.10 17.55 4.85
CA GLN A 56 -0.05 18.02 5.62
C GLN A 56 -1.02 18.86 4.77
N ALA A 57 -0.51 19.71 3.87
CA ALA A 57 -1.34 20.51 2.99
C ALA A 57 -2.12 19.62 2.00
N ILE A 58 -1.48 18.60 1.44
CA ILE A 58 -2.11 17.65 0.52
C ILE A 58 -3.16 16.82 1.26
N GLU A 59 -2.87 16.33 2.46
CA GLU A 59 -3.83 15.60 3.30
C GLU A 59 -5.08 16.43 3.58
N ALA A 60 -4.92 17.72 3.91
CA ALA A 60 -6.04 18.62 4.15
C ALA A 60 -6.89 18.84 2.88
N GLU A 61 -6.26 18.94 1.71
CA GLU A 61 -6.98 19.03 0.43
C GLU A 61 -7.74 17.75 0.10
N VAL A 62 -7.14 16.59 0.36
CA VAL A 62 -7.77 15.27 0.16
C VAL A 62 -8.97 15.09 1.09
N GLU A 63 -8.83 15.46 2.36
CA GLU A 63 -9.93 15.36 3.32
C GLU A 63 -11.08 16.32 2.93
N SER A 64 -10.76 17.57 2.55
CA SER A 64 -11.77 18.50 2.05
C SER A 64 -12.48 17.98 0.80
N LEU A 65 -11.78 17.25 -0.09
CA LEU A 65 -12.39 16.66 -1.29
C LEU A 65 -13.33 15.51 -0.93
N LYS A 66 -12.96 14.68 0.04
CA LYS A 66 -13.81 13.59 0.54
C LYS A 66 -15.11 14.14 1.12
N GLU A 67 -15.02 15.17 1.96
CA GLU A 67 -16.18 15.84 2.54
C GLU A 67 -17.07 16.49 1.48
N SER A 68 -16.48 17.14 0.46
CA SER A 68 -17.28 17.80 -0.58
C SER A 68 -18.02 16.83 -1.51
N GLU A 69 -17.45 15.65 -1.72
CA GLU A 69 -18.00 14.63 -2.61
C GLU A 69 -18.83 13.57 -1.85
N GLY A 70 -18.77 13.54 -0.52
CA GLY A 70 -19.52 12.60 0.34
C GLY A 70 -19.09 11.15 0.17
N ILE A 71 -17.78 10.93 0.04
CA ILE A 71 -17.17 9.63 -0.32
C ILE A 71 -16.32 9.03 0.81
N GLU A 72 -16.39 9.56 2.03
CA GLU A 72 -15.59 9.14 3.18
C GLU A 72 -15.71 7.63 3.43
N ASP A 73 -16.95 7.13 3.50
CA ASP A 73 -17.24 5.72 3.70
C ASP A 73 -16.80 4.88 2.49
N GLY A 74 -17.00 5.39 1.28
CA GLY A 74 -16.60 4.71 0.04
C GLY A 74 -15.09 4.49 -0.04
N VAL A 75 -14.32 5.51 0.35
CA VAL A 75 -12.85 5.45 0.42
C VAL A 75 -12.40 4.47 1.50
N SER A 76 -12.98 4.55 2.72
CA SER A 76 -12.63 3.62 3.80
C SER A 76 -12.89 2.17 3.41
N ASN A 77 -14.08 1.87 2.88
CA ASN A 77 -14.43 0.51 2.46
C ASN A 77 -13.50 -0.01 1.36
N LEU A 78 -13.18 0.83 0.37
CA LEU A 78 -12.29 0.43 -0.72
C LEU A 78 -10.87 0.14 -0.23
N ARG A 79 -10.37 0.89 0.77
CA ARG A 79 -9.09 0.61 1.42
C ARG A 79 -9.11 -0.73 2.17
N ASP A 80 -10.14 -0.97 2.97
CA ASP A 80 -10.29 -2.22 3.72
C ASP A 80 -10.35 -3.45 2.78
N ASP A 81 -11.10 -3.34 1.68
CA ASP A 81 -11.17 -4.36 0.64
C ASP A 81 -9.80 -4.60 0.00
N LEU A 82 -9.06 -3.53 -0.33
CA LEU A 82 -7.74 -3.64 -0.93
C LEU A 82 -6.73 -4.29 0.03
N ASP A 83 -6.76 -3.95 1.31
CA ASP A 83 -5.90 -4.55 2.32
C ASP A 83 -6.16 -6.06 2.47
N GLY A 84 -7.43 -6.48 2.43
CA GLY A 84 -7.81 -7.89 2.38
C GLY A 84 -7.26 -8.61 1.15
N LEU A 85 -7.42 -8.02 -0.04
CA LEU A 85 -6.93 -8.59 -1.30
C LEU A 85 -5.39 -8.66 -1.34
N ILE A 86 -4.70 -7.68 -0.76
CA ILE A 86 -3.24 -7.67 -0.66
C ILE A 86 -2.77 -8.80 0.25
N TRP A 87 -3.44 -9.02 1.38
CA TRP A 87 -3.10 -10.12 2.30
C TRP A 87 -3.21 -11.49 1.61
N ASP A 88 -4.32 -11.74 0.92
CA ASP A 88 -4.54 -12.98 0.18
C ASP A 88 -3.48 -13.20 -0.92
N ALA A 89 -3.07 -12.12 -1.60
CA ALA A 89 -2.04 -12.18 -2.64
C ALA A 89 -0.65 -12.49 -2.07
N ILE A 90 -0.30 -11.95 -0.89
CA ILE A 90 0.97 -12.21 -0.22
C ILE A 90 1.02 -13.66 0.30
N GLU A 91 -0.05 -14.15 0.93
CA GLU A 91 -0.12 -15.52 1.46
C GLU A 91 0.11 -16.55 0.34
N ARG A 92 -0.51 -16.34 -0.82
CA ARG A 92 -0.34 -17.21 -1.98
C ARG A 92 1.11 -17.26 -2.48
N VAL A 93 1.83 -16.13 -2.44
CA VAL A 93 3.24 -16.08 -2.86
C VAL A 93 4.15 -16.84 -1.90
N ASP A 94 3.87 -16.80 -0.59
CA ASP A 94 4.63 -17.55 0.41
C ASP A 94 4.39 -19.07 0.33
N GLU A 95 3.18 -19.51 -0.05
CA GLU A 95 2.85 -20.93 -0.22
C GLU A 95 3.52 -21.59 -1.44
N GLU A 96 3.87 -20.81 -2.48
CA GLU A 96 4.49 -21.31 -3.71
C GLU A 96 6.02 -21.51 -3.61
N ALA A 97 6.63 -21.30 -2.43
CA ALA A 97 8.05 -21.62 -2.22
C ALA A 97 8.28 -23.15 -2.26
N PRO A 98 9.13 -23.68 -3.17
CA PRO A 98 9.30 -25.11 -3.34
C PRO A 98 9.97 -25.72 -2.11
N GLN A 99 9.31 -26.72 -1.52
CA GLN A 99 9.81 -27.56 -0.44
C GLN A 99 11.26 -27.98 -0.70
N SER A 100 12.16 -27.58 0.19
CA SER A 100 13.57 -27.96 0.15
C SER A 100 13.74 -29.48 0.08
N ARG A 101 14.10 -30.01 -1.09
CA ARG A 101 14.66 -31.35 -1.21
C ARG A 101 16.03 -31.34 -0.54
N LYS A 102 16.13 -31.94 0.64
CA LYS A 102 17.42 -32.30 1.25
C LYS A 102 18.16 -33.25 0.29
N PRO A 103 19.31 -32.90 -0.29
CA PRO A 103 20.19 -33.90 -0.86
C PRO A 103 20.90 -34.58 0.31
N GLY A 104 20.74 -35.89 0.42
CA GLY A 104 21.46 -36.70 1.40
C GLY A 104 22.95 -36.60 1.15
N TYR A 105 23.68 -35.94 2.05
CA TYR A 105 25.08 -36.23 2.27
C TYR A 105 25.15 -37.29 3.38
N THR A 106 25.23 -38.55 2.97
CA THR A 106 25.90 -39.57 3.77
C THR A 106 27.33 -39.10 3.94
N VAL A 107 27.62 -38.54 5.11
CA VAL A 107 28.97 -38.19 5.54
C VAL A 107 29.75 -39.49 5.64
N LEU A 108 30.67 -39.66 4.70
CA LEU A 108 31.83 -40.53 4.87
C LEU A 108 32.61 -40.00 6.08
N ARG A 109 32.46 -40.65 7.22
CA ARG A 109 33.43 -40.57 8.33
C ARG A 109 34.14 -41.92 8.37
N GLY A 110 35.35 -41.92 7.81
CA GLY A 110 36.34 -42.95 8.11
C GLY A 110 36.81 -42.84 9.56
N ASP A 111 37.03 -44.03 10.11
CA ASP A 111 38.09 -44.46 11.02
C ASP A 111 38.44 -43.64 12.27
N HIS A 112 38.21 -44.28 13.43
CA HIS A 112 39.16 -44.65 14.49
C HIS A 112 38.39 -45.74 15.31
N GLU A 113 38.88 -46.94 15.62
CA GLU A 113 40.21 -47.48 15.96
C GLU A 113 40.42 -48.91 15.43
#